data_AF-R5L1X7-F1
#
_entry.id   AF-R5L1X7-F1
#
_cell.length_a   1.000
_cell.length_b   1.000
_cell.length_c   1.000
_cell.angle_alpha   90.00
_cell.angle_beta   90.00
_cell.angle_gamma   90.00
#
_symmetry.space_group_name_H-M   'P 1'
#
loop_
_entity.id
_entity.type
_entity.pdbx_description
1 polymer ?
#
loop_
_entity_poly.entity_id
_entity_poly.type
_entity_poly.pdbx_seq_one_letter_code
_entity_poly.pdbx_strand_id
1 'polypeptide(L)'
;MRGQIRTVTDRLFALEEGGENLLRGNGRSCALLMAAEGHGFDDVSLYYSHLADHLRWKDLGSVLAGGFFKPGEIKGSPCLQKAYDLGASIK
;
A
#
# COMPACT_ATOMS: atom_id res chain seq x y z
N MET A 1 -3.03 10.12 -4.30
CA MET A 1 -1.78 9.37 -4.51
C MET A 1 -0.74 10.31 -5.14
N ARG A 2 0.55 10.26 -4.74
CA ARG A 2 1.61 11.10 -5.35
C ARG A 2 2.07 10.52 -6.69
N GLY A 3 2.54 11.38 -7.61
CA GLY A 3 2.94 10.98 -8.97
C GLY A 3 4.03 9.89 -9.00
N GLN A 4 4.98 9.92 -8.07
CA GLN A 4 6.03 8.89 -7.98
C GLN A 4 5.46 7.49 -7.74
N ILE A 5 4.47 7.36 -6.85
CA ILE A 5 3.81 6.08 -6.58
C ILE A 5 3.06 5.62 -7.82
N ARG A 6 2.35 6.54 -8.50
CA ARG A 6 1.66 6.24 -9.76
C ARG A 6 2.62 5.69 -10.81
N THR A 7 3.77 6.35 -11.01
CA THR A 7 4.80 5.88 -11.95
C THR A 7 5.33 4.48 -11.61
N VAL A 8 5.55 4.18 -10.33
CA VAL A 8 5.98 2.84 -9.91
C VAL A 8 4.88 1.82 -10.22
N THR A 9 3.62 2.13 -9.89
CA THR A 9 2.51 1.23 -10.18
C THR A 9 2.34 0.98 -11.68
N ASP A 10 2.46 2.02 -12.51
CA ASP A 10 2.37 1.89 -13.98
C ASP A 10 3.45 0.95 -14.53
N ARG A 11 4.65 1.04 -13.98
CA ARG A 11 5.75 0.14 -14.35
C ARG A 11 5.49 -1.30 -13.92
N LEU A 12 4.87 -1.52 -12.76
CA LEU A 12 4.51 -2.87 -12.30
C LEU A 12 3.48 -3.50 -13.25
N PHE A 13 2.47 -2.75 -13.70
CA PHE A 13 1.52 -3.23 -14.71
C PHE A 13 2.20 -3.50 -16.06
N ALA A 14 3.02 -2.56 -16.56
CA ALA A 14 3.69 -2.71 -17.85
C ALA A 14 4.66 -3.91 -17.90
N LEU A 15 5.38 -4.19 -16.80
CA LEU A 15 6.26 -5.35 -16.70
C LEU A 15 5.50 -6.68 -16.76
N GLU A 16 4.26 -6.70 -16.29
CA GLU A 16 3.40 -7.88 -16.36
C GLU A 16 2.81 -8.11 -17.75
N GLU A 17 2.42 -7.04 -18.45
CA GLU A 17 1.91 -7.13 -19.83
C GLU A 17 2.97 -7.65 -20.82
N GLY A 18 4.26 -7.49 -20.50
CA GLY A 18 5.38 -7.98 -21.30
C GLY A 18 5.51 -9.51 -21.41
N GLY A 19 4.67 -10.29 -20.70
CA GLY A 19 4.57 -11.75 -20.88
C GLY A 19 5.67 -12.58 -20.21
N GLU A 20 6.67 -11.93 -19.61
CA GLU A 20 7.76 -12.62 -18.90
C GLU A 20 7.38 -13.08 -17.48
N ASN A 21 6.20 -12.69 -16.98
CA ASN A 21 5.63 -13.08 -15.67
C ASN A 21 6.65 -12.95 -14.52
N LEU A 22 7.48 -11.91 -14.56
CA LEU A 22 8.60 -11.71 -13.65
C LEU A 22 8.14 -11.32 -12.24
N LEU A 23 7.03 -10.59 -12.15
CA LEU A 23 6.53 -10.07 -10.87
C LEU A 23 5.33 -10.86 -10.39
N ARG A 24 4.51 -11.43 -11.29
CA ARG A 24 3.33 -12.21 -10.89
C ARG A 24 3.68 -13.43 -10.05
N GLY A 25 3.04 -13.53 -8.89
CA GLY A 25 3.25 -14.64 -7.99
C GLY A 25 4.64 -14.59 -7.35
N ASN A 26 5.40 -15.69 -7.39
CA ASN A 26 6.73 -15.81 -6.77
C ASN A 26 6.74 -15.66 -5.23
N GLY A 27 5.61 -15.94 -4.55
CA GLY A 27 5.52 -15.84 -3.09
C GLY A 27 5.69 -14.41 -2.56
N ARG A 28 5.53 -13.39 -3.42
CA ARG A 28 5.62 -11.99 -3.02
C ARG A 28 4.43 -11.58 -2.17
N SER A 29 4.69 -10.67 -1.24
CA SER A 29 3.68 -10.09 -0.37
C SER A 29 3.76 -8.57 -0.44
N CYS A 30 2.66 -7.88 -0.17
CA CYS A 30 2.59 -6.42 -0.15
C CYS A 30 1.79 -5.90 1.04
N ALA A 31 2.07 -4.66 1.42
CA ALA A 31 1.31 -3.92 2.43
C ALA A 31 1.20 -2.45 2.00
N LEU A 32 0.11 -1.78 2.36
CA LEU A 32 -0.10 -0.35 2.09
C LEU A 32 0.01 0.48 3.37
N LEU A 33 0.97 1.41 3.41
CA LEU A 33 1.04 2.44 4.45
C LEU A 33 0.71 3.79 3.82
N MET A 34 -0.37 4.43 4.26
CA MET A 34 -0.80 5.71 3.73
C MET A 34 -1.14 6.70 4.84
N ALA A 35 -0.62 7.91 4.71
CA ALA A 35 -0.98 9.04 5.56
C ALA A 35 -1.62 10.15 4.70
N ALA A 36 -2.67 10.78 5.22
CA ALA A 36 -3.37 11.88 4.55
C ALA A 36 -3.96 12.86 5.58
N GLU A 37 -4.18 14.11 5.16
CA GLU A 37 -4.88 15.10 5.98
C GLU A 37 -6.36 14.72 6.17
N GLY A 38 -6.99 14.14 5.15
CA GLY A 38 -8.38 13.66 5.19
C GLY A 38 -8.52 12.15 5.41
N HIS A 39 -9.76 11.65 5.29
CA HIS A 39 -10.12 10.24 5.45
C HIS A 39 -10.55 9.54 4.14
N GLY A 40 -10.47 10.23 2.99
CA GLY A 40 -10.86 9.69 1.69
C GLY A 40 -9.81 8.71 1.13
N PHE A 41 -9.82 7.48 1.61
CA PHE A 41 -8.88 6.43 1.22
C PHE A 41 -9.45 5.45 0.19
N ASP A 42 -10.73 5.53 -0.13
CA ASP A 42 -11.45 4.51 -0.91
C ASP A 42 -10.80 4.26 -2.28
N ASP A 43 -10.55 5.33 -3.03
CA ASP A 43 -9.94 5.23 -4.37
C ASP A 43 -8.54 4.60 -4.33
N VAL A 44 -7.73 4.98 -3.34
CA VAL A 44 -6.36 4.46 -3.22
C VAL A 44 -6.37 3.02 -2.74
N SER A 45 -7.29 2.68 -1.84
CA SER A 45 -7.44 1.32 -1.32
C SER A 45 -7.91 0.37 -2.43
N LEU A 46 -8.89 0.80 -3.23
CA LEU A 46 -9.37 0.04 -4.39
C LEU A 46 -8.29 -0.14 -5.45
N TYR A 47 -7.54 0.92 -5.75
CA TYR A 47 -6.47 0.84 -6.73
C TYR A 47 -5.33 -0.08 -6.26
N TYR A 48 -4.98 -0.01 -4.97
CA TYR A 48 -4.01 -0.89 -4.35
C TYR A 48 -4.43 -2.36 -4.37
N SER A 49 -5.67 -2.67 -3.99
CA SER A 49 -6.16 -4.05 -3.99
C SER A 49 -6.16 -4.64 -5.40
N HIS A 50 -6.61 -3.87 -6.41
CA HIS A 50 -6.57 -4.29 -7.80
C HIS A 50 -5.15 -4.58 -8.29
N LEU A 51 -4.16 -3.77 -7.88
CA LEU A 51 -2.76 -4.04 -8.21
C LEU A 51 -2.27 -5.34 -7.55
N ALA A 52 -2.52 -5.52 -6.25
CA ALA A 52 -2.11 -6.73 -5.53
C ALA A 52 -2.71 -8.00 -6.15
N ASP A 53 -4.00 -7.96 -6.50
CA ASP A 53 -4.72 -9.03 -7.18
C ASP A 53 -4.16 -9.32 -8.57
N HIS A 54 -3.90 -8.26 -9.36
CA HIS A 54 -3.33 -8.39 -10.69
C HIS A 54 -1.96 -9.08 -10.64
N LEU A 55 -1.09 -8.65 -9.71
CA LEU A 55 0.22 -9.21 -9.45
C LEU A 55 0.19 -10.57 -8.73
N ARG A 56 -0.97 -11.02 -8.23
CA ARG A 56 -1.10 -12.23 -7.39
C ARG A 56 -0.15 -12.21 -6.18
N TRP A 57 0.05 -11.02 -5.61
CA TRP A 57 0.83 -10.85 -4.39
C TRP A 57 -0.07 -11.07 -3.18
N LYS A 58 0.48 -11.65 -2.12
CA LYS A 58 -0.24 -11.80 -0.86
C LYS A 58 -0.40 -10.43 -0.21
N ASP A 59 -1.63 -9.92 -0.15
CA ASP A 59 -1.93 -8.71 0.61
C ASP A 59 -1.82 -9.02 2.12
N LEU A 60 -0.97 -8.27 2.81
CA LEU A 60 -0.74 -8.34 4.26
C LEU A 60 -1.61 -7.33 5.02
N GLY A 61 -2.29 -6.43 4.32
CA GLY A 61 -3.16 -5.42 4.88
C GLY A 61 -2.66 -3.99 4.68
N SER A 62 -3.43 -3.05 5.23
CA SER A 62 -3.18 -1.62 5.08
C SER A 62 -3.28 -0.86 6.40
N VAL A 63 -2.50 0.21 6.52
CA VAL A 63 -2.59 1.20 7.60
C VAL A 63 -2.85 2.57 7.00
N LEU A 64 -4.03 3.09 7.31
CA LEU A 64 -4.55 4.34 6.77
C LEU A 64 -4.62 5.38 7.90
N ALA A 65 -3.65 6.29 7.92
CA ALA A 65 -3.51 7.36 8.90
C ALA A 65 -4.09 8.67 8.34
N GLY A 66 -5.39 8.88 8.54
CA GLY A 66 -6.09 10.10 8.14
C GLY A 66 -6.31 11.08 9.29
N GLY A 67 -6.52 12.36 8.99
CA GLY A 67 -6.92 13.36 9.98
C GLY A 67 -5.76 14.08 10.68
N PHE A 68 -4.54 14.01 10.13
CA PHE A 68 -3.36 14.68 10.68
C PHE A 68 -2.95 15.85 9.79
N PHE A 69 -2.95 17.06 10.33
CA PHE A 69 -2.70 18.31 9.61
C PHE A 69 -1.35 18.92 9.97
N LYS A 70 -0.76 18.54 11.11
CA LYS A 70 0.51 19.09 11.58
C LYS A 70 1.54 18.00 11.91
N PRO A 71 2.84 18.31 11.76
CA PRO A 71 3.91 17.43 12.21
C PRO A 71 3.72 17.05 13.68
N GLY A 72 3.74 15.74 13.96
CA GLY A 72 3.65 15.22 15.32
C GLY A 72 2.24 14.95 15.84
N GLU A 73 1.18 15.37 15.15
CA GLU A 73 -0.21 15.06 15.57
C GLU A 73 -0.52 13.56 15.55
N ILE A 74 0.21 12.79 14.74
CA ILE A 74 0.08 11.33 14.69
C ILE A 74 0.56 10.63 15.98
N LYS A 75 1.29 11.34 16.87
CA LYS A 75 1.76 10.75 18.14
C LYS A 75 0.58 10.32 19.00
N GLY A 76 0.65 9.09 19.53
CA GLY A 76 -0.44 8.50 20.32
C GLY A 76 -1.62 7.98 19.48
N SER A 77 -1.58 8.14 18.15
CA SER A 77 -2.59 7.55 17.27
C SER A 77 -2.52 6.02 17.29
N PRO A 78 -3.67 5.32 17.35
CA PRO A 78 -3.73 3.87 17.16
C PRO A 78 -3.11 3.39 15.84
N CYS A 79 -2.99 4.28 14.84
CA CYS A 79 -2.36 3.95 13.55
C CYS A 79 -0.88 3.57 13.70
N LEU A 80 -0.17 4.16 14.67
CA LEU A 80 1.22 3.82 14.93
C LEU A 80 1.36 2.39 15.46
N GLN A 81 0.47 1.99 16.37
CA GLN A 81 0.47 0.62 16.89
C GLN A 81 0.08 -0.38 15.79
N LYS A 82 -0.95 -0.06 14.98
CA LYS A 82 -1.32 -0.90 13.82
C LYS A 82 -0.17 -1.09 12.84
N ALA A 83 0.60 -0.04 12.56
CA ALA A 83 1.79 -0.13 11.70
C ALA A 83 2.89 -0.99 12.32
N TYR A 84 3.13 -0.84 13.62
CA TYR A 84 4.09 -1.68 14.35
C TYR A 84 3.68 -3.15 14.32
N ASP A 85 2.42 -3.46 14.66
CA ASP A 85 1.90 -4.81 14.69
C ASP A 85 1.91 -5.46 13.31
N LEU A 86 1.56 -4.70 12.26
CA LEU A 86 1.65 -5.16 10.88
C LEU A 86 3.09 -5.52 10.52
N GLY A 87 4.06 -4.66 10.83
CA GLY A 87 5.48 -4.96 10.61
C GLY A 87 5.97 -6.18 11.39
N ALA A 88 5.57 -6.30 12.66
CA ALA A 88 5.93 -7.43 13.52
C ALA A 88 5.31 -8.77 13.06
N SER A 89 4.22 -8.72 12.31
CA SER A 89 3.56 -9.91 11.76
C SER A 89 4.28 -10.53 10.55
N ILE A 90 5.20 -9.78 9.93
CA ILE A 90 5.96 -10.22 8.75
C ILE A 90 7.13 -11.09 9.22
N LYS A 91 7.19 -12.34 8.74
CA LYS A 91 8.23 -13.32 9.05
C LYS A 91 9.28 -13.40 7.95
#